data_AF-A0A418RCU8-F1
#
_entry.id   AF-A0A418RCU8-F1
#
_cell.length_a   1.000
_cell.length_b   1.000
_cell.length_c   1.000
_cell.angle_alpha   90.00
_cell.angle_beta   90.00
_cell.angle_gamma   90.00
#
_symmetry.space_group_name_H-M   'P 1'
#
loop_
_entity.id
_entity.type
_entity.pdbx_description
1 polymer ?
#
loop_
_entity_poly.entity_id
_entity_poly.type
_entity_poly.pdbx_seq_one_letter_code
_entity_poly.pdbx_strand_id
1 'polypeptide(L)'
;MLLALRSAPGWRSADLTYRAAQLQLDSARLRAGLNLTAGGNAALTKAPWEGGDWTGNGTLTLSASLPVLPWSPLLEGVRSAERGVQTAALDLRGARASLTTQLWQAYAGLQIG
;
A
#
# COMPACT_ATOMS: atom_id res chain seq x y z
N MET A 1 -9.49 31.26 4.64
CA MET A 1 -10.54 30.38 4.06
C MET A 1 -10.02 29.05 3.52
N LEU A 2 -8.98 28.99 2.67
CA LEU A 2 -8.42 27.72 2.14
C LEU A 2 -7.87 26.76 3.22
N LEU A 3 -7.32 27.28 4.32
CA LEU A 3 -6.88 26.48 5.46
C LEU A 3 -8.05 25.84 6.25
N ALA A 4 -9.23 26.48 6.27
CA ALA A 4 -10.40 25.98 6.98
C ALA A 4 -11.09 24.81 6.24
N LEU A 5 -11.02 24.80 4.91
CA LEU A 5 -11.45 23.66 4.09
C LEU A 5 -10.53 22.44 4.27
N ARG A 6 -9.23 22.66 4.52
CA ARG A 6 -8.24 21.60 4.79
C ARG A 6 -8.30 21.06 6.23
N SER A 7 -8.88 21.82 7.16
CA SER A 7 -9.16 21.34 8.54
C SER A 7 -10.51 20.62 8.67
N ALA A 8 -11.35 20.61 7.64
CA ALA A 8 -12.60 19.87 7.67
C ALA A 8 -12.32 18.36 7.75
N PRO A 9 -12.89 17.64 8.74
CA PRO A 9 -12.57 16.22 8.98
C PRO A 9 -12.88 15.32 7.77
N GLY A 10 -13.90 15.65 6.98
CA GLY A 10 -14.23 14.94 5.74
C GLY A 10 -13.15 15.07 4.65
N TRP A 11 -12.46 16.21 4.57
CA TRP A 11 -11.38 16.42 3.59
C TRP A 11 -10.12 15.64 3.95
N ARG A 12 -9.77 15.63 5.25
CA ARG A 12 -8.62 14.90 5.77
C ARG A 12 -8.83 13.39 5.69
N SER A 13 -10.05 12.92 5.97
CA SER A 13 -10.47 11.53 5.77
C SER A 13 -10.26 11.10 4.31
N ALA A 14 -10.84 11.84 3.35
CA ALA A 14 -10.74 11.51 1.92
C ALA A 14 -9.29 11.57 1.38
N ASP A 15 -8.48 12.52 1.85
CA ASP A 15 -7.05 12.60 1.49
C ASP A 15 -6.25 11.41 2.02
N LEU A 16 -6.51 10.98 3.27
CA LEU A 16 -5.89 9.78 3.85
C LEU A 16 -6.31 8.52 3.10
N THR A 17 -7.59 8.38 2.75
CA THR A 17 -8.10 7.27 1.93
C THR A 17 -7.42 7.21 0.56
N TYR A 18 -7.25 8.36 -0.08
CA TYR A 18 -6.54 8.45 -1.36
C TYR A 18 -5.07 8.02 -1.25
N ARG A 19 -4.35 8.51 -0.23
CA ARG A 19 -2.95 8.10 0.02
C ARG A 19 -2.83 6.62 0.36
N ALA A 20 -3.76 6.08 1.15
CA ALA A 20 -3.81 4.65 1.47
C ALA A 20 -4.01 3.81 0.20
N ALA A 21 -4.90 4.24 -0.70
CA ALA A 21 -5.10 3.58 -1.99
C ALA A 21 -3.85 3.65 -2.88
N GLN A 22 -3.14 4.77 -2.90
CA GLN A 22 -1.86 4.89 -3.62
C GLN A 22 -0.80 3.92 -3.08
N LEU A 23 -0.64 3.85 -1.75
CA LEU A 23 0.28 2.90 -1.12
C LEU A 23 -0.10 1.45 -1.41
N GLN A 24 -1.40 1.14 -1.45
CA GLN A 24 -1.87 -0.18 -1.85
C GLN A 24 -1.52 -0.49 -3.31
N LEU A 25 -1.68 0.47 -4.23
CA LEU A 25 -1.28 0.31 -5.62
C LEU A 25 0.22 0.09 -5.77
N ASP A 26 1.04 0.87 -5.08
CA ASP A 26 2.50 0.67 -5.10
C ASP A 26 2.88 -0.69 -4.53
N SER A 27 2.25 -1.12 -3.42
CA SER A 27 2.48 -2.45 -2.87
C SER A 27 2.07 -3.57 -3.82
N ALA A 28 0.98 -3.39 -4.58
CA ALA A 28 0.52 -4.36 -5.58
C ALA A 28 1.50 -4.42 -6.76
N ARG A 29 1.99 -3.26 -7.22
CA ARG A 29 3.00 -3.17 -8.29
C ARG A 29 4.31 -3.81 -7.89
N LEU A 30 4.77 -3.60 -6.65
CA LEU A 30 5.95 -4.26 -6.11
C LEU A 30 5.81 -5.79 -6.08
N ARG A 31 4.64 -6.29 -5.68
CA ARG A 31 4.35 -7.75 -5.68
C ARG A 31 4.20 -8.35 -7.07
N ALA A 32 3.71 -7.57 -8.03
CA ALA A 32 3.63 -7.98 -9.43
C ALA A 32 4.97 -7.85 -10.18
N GLY A 33 5.95 -7.17 -9.57
CA GLY A 33 7.31 -7.08 -10.07
C GLY A 33 8.14 -8.33 -9.76
N LEU A 34 9.47 -8.18 -9.87
CA LEU A 34 10.41 -9.23 -9.54
C LEU A 34 10.41 -9.47 -8.02
N ASN A 35 10.05 -10.67 -7.60
CA ASN A 35 10.17 -11.11 -6.21
C ASN A 35 11.46 -11.91 -6.03
N LEU A 36 12.33 -11.43 -5.13
CA LEU A 36 13.60 -12.06 -4.78
C LEU A 36 13.53 -12.50 -3.31
N THR A 37 13.66 -13.81 -3.08
CA THR A 37 13.70 -14.41 -1.74
C THR A 37 15.07 -15.01 -1.51
N ALA A 38 15.72 -14.63 -0.41
CA ALA A 38 16.96 -15.24 0.05
C ALA A 38 16.71 -16.00 1.36
N GLY A 39 17.17 -17.24 1.42
CA GLY A 39 17.13 -18.06 2.63
C GLY A 39 18.50 -18.67 2.87
N GLY A 40 18.90 -18.81 4.12
CA GLY A 40 20.17 -19.44 4.46
C GLY A 40 20.08 -20.22 5.75
N ASN A 41 20.82 -21.31 5.83
CA ASN A 41 20.95 -22.15 7.01
C ASN A 41 22.43 -22.48 7.19
N ALA A 42 22.88 -22.43 8.43
CA ALA A 42 24.22 -22.82 8.82
C ALA A 42 24.13 -23.81 9.98
N ALA A 43 24.89 -24.89 9.89
CA ALA A 43 25.04 -25.85 10.97
C ALA A 43 26.51 -25.98 11.34
N LEU A 44 26.76 -26.07 12.64
CA LEU A 44 28.08 -26.34 13.19
C LEU A 44 28.02 -27.70 13.89
N THR A 45 28.82 -28.65 13.43
CA THR A 45 28.91 -30.00 14.01
C THR A 45 30.32 -30.27 14.49
N LYS A 46 30.44 -30.78 15.72
CA LYS A 46 31.70 -31.23 16.33
C LYS A 46 31.60 -32.73 16.58
N ALA A 47 32.43 -33.52 15.91
CA ALA A 47 32.48 -34.97 16.11
C ALA A 47 33.91 -35.49 15.94
N PRO A 48 34.51 -36.20 16.94
CA PRO A 48 33.99 -36.54 18.28
C PRO A 48 33.94 -35.35 19.25
N TRP A 49 33.03 -35.38 20.23
CA TRP A 49 32.83 -34.24 21.16
C TRP A 49 34.06 -33.93 22.03
N GLU A 50 34.83 -34.95 22.42
CA GLU A 50 35.98 -34.83 23.33
C GLU A 50 37.29 -34.36 22.67
N GLY A 51 37.37 -34.34 21.33
CA GLY A 51 38.62 -33.97 20.65
C GLY A 51 38.56 -33.73 19.15
N GLY A 52 37.36 -33.76 18.53
CA GLY A 52 37.19 -33.49 17.11
C GLY A 52 37.11 -32.01 16.77
N ASP A 53 37.53 -31.66 15.56
CA ASP A 53 37.46 -30.31 15.03
C ASP A 53 36.02 -29.85 14.76
N TRP A 54 35.79 -28.55 14.88
CA TRP A 54 34.52 -27.94 14.52
C TRP A 54 34.39 -27.87 13.00
N THR A 55 33.41 -28.60 12.47
CA THR A 55 33.04 -28.54 11.06
C THR A 55 31.77 -27.70 10.90
N GLY A 56 31.87 -26.64 10.10
CA GLY A 56 30.73 -25.79 9.74
C GLY A 56 30.29 -26.07 8.31
N ASN A 57 28.98 -26.17 8.10
CA ASN A 57 28.39 -26.12 6.77
C ASN A 57 27.35 -25.00 6.73
N GLY A 58 27.24 -24.36 5.58
CA GLY A 58 26.27 -23.30 5.33
C GLY A 58 25.75 -23.43 3.92
N THR A 59 24.43 -23.32 3.78
CA THR A 59 23.76 -23.26 2.48
C THR A 59 23.02 -21.95 2.37
N LEU A 60 23.18 -21.30 1.22
CA LEU A 60 22.48 -20.08 0.85
C LEU A 60 21.65 -20.37 -0.40
N THR A 61 20.36 -20.12 -0.30
CA THR A 61 19.37 -20.31 -1.36
C THR A 61 18.84 -18.96 -1.79
N LEU A 62 18.92 -18.67 -3.09
CA LEU A 62 18.37 -17.47 -3.71
C LEU A 62 17.30 -17.90 -4.71
N SER A 63 16.10 -17.36 -4.58
CA SER A 63 14.96 -17.65 -5.44
C SER A 63 14.42 -16.36 -6.03
N ALA A 64 14.32 -16.28 -7.36
CA ALA A 64 13.73 -15.16 -8.06
C ALA A 64 12.49 -15.61 -8.83
N SER A 65 11.39 -14.84 -8.77
CA SER A 65 10.16 -15.13 -9.51
C SER A 65 9.57 -13.84 -10.09
N LEU A 66 9.05 -13.93 -11.31
CA LEU A 66 8.42 -12.82 -12.02
C LEU A 66 7.16 -13.32 -12.74
N PRO A 67 5.97 -12.80 -12.41
CA PRO A 67 4.77 -13.13 -13.16
C PRO A 67 4.78 -12.42 -14.53
N VAL A 68 4.87 -13.19 -15.62
CA VAL A 68 4.90 -12.65 -17.00
C VAL A 68 3.56 -12.78 -17.74
N LEU A 69 2.63 -13.58 -17.22
CA LEU A 69 1.35 -13.83 -17.89
C LEU A 69 0.31 -12.77 -17.54
N PRO A 70 -0.45 -12.24 -18.53
CA PRO A 70 -1.38 -11.13 -18.33
C PRO A 70 -2.63 -11.48 -17.51
N TRP A 71 -2.92 -12.76 -17.32
CA TRP A 71 -3.97 -13.28 -16.43
C TRP A 71 -3.44 -13.72 -15.07
N SER A 72 -2.20 -13.38 -14.72
CA SER A 72 -1.65 -13.66 -13.39
C SER A 72 -2.48 -12.97 -12.30
N PRO A 73 -2.78 -13.65 -11.18
CA PRO A 73 -3.51 -13.05 -10.07
C PRO A 73 -2.80 -11.82 -9.48
N LEU A 74 -1.47 -11.74 -9.61
CA LEU A 74 -0.67 -10.59 -9.19
C LEU A 74 -0.97 -9.35 -10.05
N LEU A 75 -1.07 -9.50 -11.37
CA LEU A 75 -1.42 -8.40 -12.27
C LEU A 75 -2.89 -8.00 -12.11
N GLU A 76 -3.79 -8.96 -11.83
CA GLU A 76 -5.18 -8.64 -11.48
C GLU A 76 -5.27 -7.83 -10.17
N GLY A 77 -4.43 -8.15 -9.18
CA GLY A 77 -4.27 -7.37 -7.96
C GLY A 77 -3.84 -5.92 -8.21
N VAL A 78 -2.97 -5.68 -9.19
CA VAL A 78 -2.61 -4.33 -9.63
C VAL A 78 -3.82 -3.63 -10.25
N ARG A 79 -4.52 -4.28 -11.19
CA ARG A 79 -5.71 -3.71 -11.83
C ARG A 79 -6.83 -3.39 -10.82
N SER A 80 -7.01 -4.20 -9.79
CA SER A 80 -7.99 -3.94 -8.73
C SER A 80 -7.55 -2.76 -7.84
N ALA A 81 -6.26 -2.66 -7.50
CA ALA A 81 -5.73 -1.53 -6.75
C ALA A 81 -5.81 -0.21 -7.55
N GLU A 82 -5.59 -0.24 -8.87
CA GLU A 82 -5.78 0.94 -9.74
C GLU A 82 -7.23 1.41 -9.73
N ARG A 83 -8.19 0.49 -9.81
CA ARG A 83 -9.61 0.80 -9.64
C ARG A 83 -9.89 1.43 -8.28
N GLY A 84 -9.27 0.92 -7.21
CA GLY A 84 -9.36 1.48 -5.85
C GLY A 84 -8.85 2.92 -5.73
N VAL A 85 -7.75 3.25 -6.41
CA VAL A 85 -7.24 4.64 -6.47
C VAL A 85 -8.21 5.55 -7.22
N GLN A 86 -8.82 5.06 -8.31
CA GLN A 86 -9.81 5.82 -9.06
C GLN A 86 -11.06 6.12 -8.23
N THR A 87 -11.59 5.14 -7.49
CA THR A 87 -12.73 5.36 -6.58
C THR A 87 -12.37 6.33 -5.45
N ALA A 88 -11.19 6.21 -4.83
CA ALA A 88 -10.76 7.14 -3.79
C ALA A 88 -10.59 8.59 -4.32
N ALA A 89 -10.14 8.74 -5.58
CA ALA A 89 -10.05 10.06 -6.22
C ALA A 89 -11.45 10.67 -6.47
N LEU A 90 -12.44 9.84 -6.84
CA LEU A 90 -13.83 10.28 -6.99
C LEU A 90 -14.44 10.69 -5.65
N ASP A 91 -14.20 9.91 -4.59
CA ASP A 91 -14.67 10.22 -3.24
C ASP A 91 -14.11 11.57 -2.73
N LEU A 92 -12.82 11.83 -2.98
CA LEU A 92 -12.20 13.11 -2.67
C LEU A 92 -12.84 14.29 -3.42
N ARG A 93 -13.21 14.10 -4.69
CA ARG A 93 -13.97 15.10 -5.47
C ARG A 93 -15.39 15.28 -4.91
N GLY A 94 -16.05 14.20 -4.50
CA GLY A 94 -17.37 14.23 -3.86
C GLY A 94 -17.35 14.99 -2.53
N ALA A 95 -16.37 14.71 -1.66
CA ALA A 95 -16.18 15.40 -0.39
C ALA A 95 -15.95 16.91 -0.59
N ARG A 96 -15.20 17.30 -1.64
CA ARG A 96 -15.05 18.71 -2.04
C ARG A 96 -16.38 19.35 -2.39
N ALA A 97 -17.16 18.71 -3.27
CA ALA A 97 -18.46 19.23 -3.70
C ALA A 97 -19.44 19.35 -2.52
N SER A 98 -19.47 18.35 -1.63
CA SER A 98 -20.34 18.36 -0.44
C SER A 98 -19.99 19.50 0.53
N LEU A 99 -18.71 19.77 0.77
CA LEU A 99 -18.33 20.92 1.61
C LEU A 99 -18.72 22.26 0.97
N THR A 100 -18.61 22.38 -0.36
CA THR A 100 -19.05 23.60 -1.03
C THR A 100 -20.56 23.81 -0.91
N THR A 101 -21.38 22.76 -1.02
CA THR A 101 -22.84 22.88 -0.86
C THR A 101 -23.24 23.20 0.57
N GLN A 102 -22.59 22.59 1.56
CA GLN A 102 -22.82 22.90 2.99
C GLN A 102 -22.50 24.35 3.31
N LEU A 103 -21.41 24.90 2.76
CA LEU A 103 -21.05 26.32 2.93
C LEU A 103 -22.11 27.25 2.33
N TRP A 104 -22.60 26.95 1.12
CA TRP A 104 -23.67 27.71 0.49
C TRP A 104 -24.97 27.68 1.30
N GLN A 105 -25.37 26.52 1.82
CA GLN A 105 -26.55 26.37 2.66
C GLN A 105 -26.42 27.14 3.98
N ALA A 106 -25.25 27.06 4.64
CA ALA A 106 -24.98 27.81 5.86
C ALA A 106 -25.02 29.33 5.64
N TYR A 107 -24.46 29.79 4.52
CA TYR A 107 -24.48 31.21 4.14
C TYR A 107 -25.91 31.71 3.86
N ALA A 108 -26.69 30.95 3.09
CA ALA A 108 -28.08 31.30 2.80
C ALA A 108 -28.95 31.31 4.07
N GLY A 109 -28.74 30.36 5.00
CA GLY A 109 -29.45 30.32 6.28
C GLY A 109 -29.16 31.52 7.18
N LEU A 110 -27.93 32.03 7.17
CA LEU A 110 -27.53 33.24 7.91
C LEU A 110 -28.10 34.54 7.33
N GLN A 111 -28.50 34.55 6.06
CA GLN A 111 -29.07 35.73 5.40
C GLN A 111 -30.59 35.84 5.56
N ILE A 112 -31.25 34.76 5.97
CA ILE A 112 -32.72 34.66 6.08
C ILE A 112 -33.18 34.66 7.55
N GLY A 113 -32.27 34.56 8.53
CA GLY A 113 -32.53 34.67 9.97
C GLY A 113 -32.03 35.97 10.55
#